data_AF-A0A2Z2MCB3-F1
#
_entry.id   AF-A0A2Z2MCB3-F1
#
_cell.length_a   1.000
_cell.length_b   1.000
_cell.length_c   1.000
_cell.angle_alpha   90.00
_cell.angle_beta   90.00
_cell.angle_gamma   90.00
#
_symmetry.space_group_name_H-M   'P 1'
#
loop_
_entity.id
_entity.type
_entity.pdbx_description
1 polymer ?
#
loop_
_entity_poly.entity_id
_entity_poly.type
_entity_poly.pdbx_seq_one_letter_code
_entity_poly.pdbx_strand_id
1 'polypeptide(L)' 'MFTEGSAIVTIKTGLSYGREEEIHKKLAENGIAVSHRGVLGHYGIRASPHIYNTVEDVEVFLEELMASLKTFIST' A
#
# COMPACT_ATOMS: atom_id res chain seq x y z
N MET A 1 5.80 -13.70 -3.77
CA MET A 1 4.87 -14.84 -3.80
C MET A 1 3.49 -14.28 -3.47
N PHE A 2 2.61 -14.18 -4.47
CA PHE A 2 1.20 -13.90 -4.21
C PHE A 2 0.63 -15.15 -3.54
N THR A 3 -0.08 -15.00 -2.43
CA THR A 3 -0.77 -16.13 -1.80
C THR A 3 -1.91 -16.55 -2.70
N GLU A 4 -1.76 -17.67 -3.40
CA GLU A 4 -2.82 -18.22 -4.26
C GLU A 4 -4.13 -18.36 -3.46
N GLY A 5 -5.22 -17.82 -4.01
CA GLY A 5 -6.56 -17.89 -3.41
C GLY A 5 -6.90 -16.80 -2.38
N SER A 6 -6.04 -15.81 -2.13
CA SER A 6 -6.33 -14.69 -1.23
C SER A 6 -6.61 -13.39 -1.99
N ALA A 7 -7.64 -12.64 -1.58
CA ALA A 7 -7.88 -11.28 -2.03
C ALA A 7 -6.94 -10.23 -1.41
N ILE A 8 -6.06 -10.65 -0.49
CA ILE A 8 -5.11 -9.74 0.18
C ILE A 8 -3.79 -9.73 -0.59
N VAL A 9 -3.39 -8.54 -1.03
CA VAL A 9 -2.11 -8.29 -1.71
C VAL A 9 -1.19 -7.52 -0.77
N THR A 10 0.04 -8.01 -0.61
CA THR A 10 1.10 -7.28 0.09
C THR A 10 2.05 -6.69 -0.94
N ILE A 11 2.13 -5.37 -0.97
CA ILE A 11 3.00 -4.60 -1.84
C ILE A 11 4.31 -4.33 -1.09
N LYS A 12 5.40 -4.86 -1.62
CA LYS A 12 6.76 -4.59 -1.13
C LYS A 12 7.31 -3.41 -1.92
N THR A 13 7.52 -2.27 -1.24
CA THR A 13 7.99 -1.05 -1.92
C THR A 13 9.51 -1.02 -2.12
N GLY A 14 10.25 -1.83 -1.35
CA GLY A 14 11.71 -1.77 -1.27
C GLY A 14 12.24 -0.67 -0.34
N LEU A 15 11.35 0.14 0.27
CA LEU A 15 11.71 1.18 1.23
C LEU A 15 11.93 0.62 2.65
N SER A 16 12.50 1.44 3.53
CA SER A 16 12.56 1.13 4.96
C SER A 16 11.15 1.12 5.58
N TYR A 17 10.98 0.43 6.71
CA TYR A 17 9.70 0.40 7.42
C TYR A 17 9.15 1.81 7.71
N GLY A 18 10.00 2.73 8.18
CA GLY A 18 9.59 4.10 8.50
C GLY A 18 9.12 4.89 7.27
N ARG A 19 9.76 4.72 6.12
CA ARG A 19 9.31 5.35 4.87
C ARG A 19 7.99 4.78 4.37
N GLU A 20 7.77 3.48 4.52
CA GLU A 20 6.46 2.91 4.23
C GLU A 20 5.37 3.38 5.22
N GLU A 21 5.73 3.63 6.48
CA GLU A 21 4.82 4.19 7.48
C GLU A 21 4.42 5.64 7.11
N GLU A 22 5.35 6.44 6.58
CA GLU A 22 5.05 7.78 6.04
C GLU A 22 4.05 7.71 4.87
N ILE A 23 4.25 6.78 3.93
CA ILE A 23 3.32 6.55 2.83
C ILE A 23 1.96 6.08 3.35
N HIS A 24 1.95 5.16 4.33
CA HIS A 24 0.73 4.66 4.95
C HIS A 24 -0.10 5.78 5.56
N LYS A 25 0.54 6.70 6.31
CA LYS A 25 -0.13 7.88 6.89
C LYS A 25 -0.69 8.80 5.82
N LYS A 26 0.07 9.07 4.76
CA LYS A 26 -0.39 9.92 3.65
C LYS A 26 -1.60 9.32 2.92
N LEU A 27 -1.61 8.01 2.69
CA LEU A 27 -2.77 7.32 2.12
C LEU A 27 -4.00 7.46 3.04
N ALA A 28 -3.81 7.31 4.36
CA ALA A 28 -4.89 7.49 5.33
C ALA A 28 -5.43 8.94 5.35
N GLU A 29 -4.56 9.95 5.24
CA GLU A 29 -4.95 11.36 5.10
C GLU A 29 -5.79 11.62 3.84
N ASN A 30 -5.53 10.88 2.77
CA ASN A 30 -6.29 10.93 1.51
C ASN A 30 -7.55 10.02 1.53
N GLY A 31 -7.93 9.51 2.69
CA GLY A 31 -9.13 8.67 2.86
C GLY A 31 -8.96 7.21 2.40
N ILE A 32 -7.73 6.78 2.10
CA ILE A 32 -7.43 5.43 1.64
C ILE A 32 -7.02 4.56 2.82
N ALA A 33 -7.92 3.67 3.22
CA ALA A 33 -7.67 2.75 4.33
C ALA A 33 -6.96 1.46 3.85
N VAL A 34 -5.66 1.37 4.14
CA VAL A 34 -4.85 0.16 3.94
C VAL A 34 -4.13 -0.23 5.23
N SER A 35 -3.62 -1.47 5.28
CA SER A 35 -2.86 -1.95 6.43
C SER A 35 -1.36 -1.83 6.18
N HIS A 36 -0.61 -1.24 7.10
CA HIS A 36 0.84 -1.41 7.20
C HIS A 36 1.13 -2.35 8.36
N ARG A 37 1.56 -3.58 8.06
CA ARG A 37 1.91 -4.57 9.08
C ARG A 37 3.18 -5.30 8.71
N GLY A 38 4.00 -5.58 9.69
CA GLY A 38 5.15 -6.46 9.54
C GLY A 38 5.77 -6.87 10.87
N VAL A 39 6.50 -7.98 10.84
CA VAL A 39 7.31 -8.47 11.95
C VAL A 39 8.60 -9.06 11.35
N LEU A 40 9.71 -8.97 12.08
CA LEU A 40 11.00 -9.57 11.68
C LEU A 40 11.48 -9.18 10.27
N GLY A 41 11.37 -7.90 9.90
CA GLY A 41 11.84 -7.41 8.58
C GLY A 41 10.92 -7.75 7.40
N HIS A 42 9.83 -8.49 7.62
CA HIS A 42 8.80 -8.72 6.62
C HIS A 42 7.65 -7.73 6.81
N TYR A 43 7.74 -6.57 6.16
CA TYR A 43 6.72 -5.51 6.19
C TYR A 43 6.33 -5.06 4.78
N GLY A 44 5.17 -4.41 4.63
CA GLY A 44 4.65 -3.95 3.35
C GLY A 44 3.28 -3.28 3.51
N ILE A 45 2.87 -2.55 2.47
CA ILE A 45 1.50 -2.03 2.36
C ILE A 45 0.59 -3.18 1.93
N ARG A 46 -0.46 -3.44 2.71
CA ARG A 46 -1.41 -4.52 2.47
C ARG A 46 -2.74 -3.93 2.03
N ALA A 47 -3.14 -4.28 0.82
CA ALA A 47 -4.43 -3.95 0.25
C ALA A 47 -5.32 -5.20 0.23
N SER A 48 -6.59 -5.03 0.57
CA SER A 48 -7.61 -6.06 0.51
C SER A 48 -8.88 -5.44 -0.03
N PRO A 49 -9.12 -5.52 -1.35
CA PRO A 49 -10.37 -5.05 -1.93
C PRO A 49 -11.56 -5.79 -1.30
N HIS A 50 -12.62 -5.05 -1.06
CA HIS A 50 -13.89 -5.58 -0.54
C HIS A 50 -14.97 -5.51 -1.62
N ILE A 51 -16.11 -6.16 -1.36
CA ILE A 51 -17.22 -6.25 -2.33
C ILE A 51 -17.81 -4.88 -2.72
N TYR A 52 -17.60 -3.85 -1.90
CA TYR A 52 -18.06 -2.50 -2.14
C TYR A 52 -17.02 -1.63 -2.88
N ASN A 53 -15.82 -2.14 -3.15
CA ASN A 53 -14.83 -1.40 -3.92
C ASN A 53 -15.10 -1.54 -5.41
N THR A 54 -15.02 -0.41 -6.12
CA THR A 54 -15.06 -0.39 -7.58
C THR A 54 -13.65 -0.49 -8.18
N VAL A 55 -13.55 -0.61 -9.51
CA VAL A 55 -12.24 -0.56 -10.19
C VAL A 55 -11.60 0.81 -10.00
N GLU A 56 -12.41 1.87 -10.04
CA GLU A 56 -11.98 3.25 -9.84
C GLU A 56 -11.37 3.45 -8.44
N ASP A 57 -11.94 2.84 -7.39
CA ASP A 57 -11.34 2.88 -6.04
C ASP A 57 -9.93 2.27 -6.03
N VAL A 58 -9.73 1.17 -6.77
CA VAL A 58 -8.43 0.50 -6.88
C VAL A 58 -7.44 1.37 -7.66
N GLU A 59 -7.89 2.01 -8.73
CA GLU A 59 -7.07 2.94 -9.52
C GLU A 59 -6.64 4.14 -8.68
N VAL A 60 -7.56 4.78 -7.95
CA VAL A 60 -7.26 5.89 -7.03
C VAL A 60 -6.23 5.47 -5.98
N PHE A 61 -6.39 4.27 -5.39
CA PHE A 61 -5.38 3.74 -4.47
C PHE A 61 -4.00 3.60 -5.12
N LEU A 62 -3.93 3.04 -6.33
CA LEU A 62 -2.67 2.83 -7.04
C LEU A 62 -2.01 4.16 -7.42
N GLU A 63 -2.79 5.14 -7.87
CA GLU A 63 -2.30 6.47 -8.22
C GLU A 63 -1.71 7.18 -7.01
N GLU A 64 -2.41 7.20 -5.88
CA GLU A 64 -1.95 7.83 -4.64
C GLU A 64 -0.73 7.12 -4.05
N LEU A 65 -0.69 5.78 -4.13
CA LEU A 65 0.47 5.00 -3.73
C LEU A 65 1.68 5.35 -4.61
N MET A 66 1.52 5.39 -5.93
CA MET A 66 2.60 5.73 -6.86
C MET A 66 3.07 7.18 -6.71
N ALA A 67 2.15 8.12 -6.52
CA ALA A 67 2.47 9.52 -6.24
C ALA A 67 3.28 9.66 -4.96
N SER A 68 2.93 8.89 -3.93
CA SER A 68 3.67 8.85 -2.66
C SER A 68 5.01 8.14 -2.76
N LEU A 69 5.15 7.13 -3.62
CA LEU A 69 6.44 6.48 -3.87
C LEU A 69 7.42 7.40 -4.60
N LYS A 70 6.94 8.21 -5.55
CA LYS A 70 7.79 9.15 -6.32
C LYS A 70 8.55 10.12 -5.43
N THR A 71 8.02 10.51 -4.28
CA THR A 71 8.71 11.42 -3.34
C THR A 71 9.99 10.81 -2.76
N PHE A 72 10.17 9.49 -2.84
CA PHE A 72 11.34 8.77 -2.33
C PHE A 72 12.23 8.17 -3.43
N ILE A 73 11.78 8.21 -4.70
CA ILE A 73 12.47 7.61 -5.86
C ILE A 73 13.12 8.68 -6.75
N SER A 74 12.81 9.97 -6.55
CA SER A 74 13.55 11.08 -7.18
C SER A 74 14.98 11.21 -6.63
N THR A 75 15.88 10.38 -7.14
CA THR A 75 17.35 10.49 -7.07
C THR A 75 17.94 9.96 -8.36
#